data_AF-A0A0R3MFS1-F1
#
_entry.id   AF-A0A0R3MFS1-F1
#
_cell.length_a   1.000
_cell.length_b   1.000
_cell.length_c   1.000
_cell.angle_alpha   90.00
_cell.angle_beta   90.00
_cell.angle_gamma   90.00
#
_symmetry.space_group_name_H-M   'P 1'
#
loop_
_entity.id
_entity.type
_entity.pdbx_description
1 polymer ?
#
loop_
_entity_poly.entity_id
_entity_poly.type
_entity_poly.pdbx_seq_one_letter_code
_entity_poly.pdbx_strand_id
1 'polypeptide(L)'
;MAVDGNWNITMSTPMGERKATLSLKSAGGALTGTQGADGNSGDIFDGTVNGDDVAWKISITNPMPLTLAFTGKVSGDTMSGEMGIGPMGSFPFTGARA
;
A
#
# COMPACT_ATOMS: atom_id res chain seq x y z
N MET A 1 14.17 -8.85 2.23
CA MET A 1 13.42 -8.89 3.50
C MET A 1 12.00 -9.40 3.23
N ALA A 2 11.26 -9.80 4.25
CA ALA A 2 9.95 -10.47 4.12
C ALA A 2 8.91 -9.68 3.30
N VAL A 3 9.01 -8.35 3.28
CA VAL A 3 8.12 -7.45 2.53
C VAL A 3 8.47 -7.32 1.04
N ASP A 4 9.66 -7.76 0.61
CA ASP A 4 10.07 -7.59 -0.79
C ASP A 4 9.28 -8.50 -1.73
N GLY A 5 8.77 -7.90 -2.80
CA GLY A 5 8.05 -8.59 -3.86
C GLY A 5 6.73 -7.90 -4.23
N ASN A 6 5.91 -8.65 -4.94
CA ASN A 6 4.60 -8.21 -5.39
C ASN A 6 3.54 -8.67 -4.38
N TRP A 7 2.62 -7.77 -4.08
CA TRP A 7 1.52 -7.95 -3.14
C TRP A 7 0.21 -7.62 -3.86
N ASN A 8 -0.76 -8.50 -3.76
CA ASN A 8 -2.13 -8.25 -4.17
C ASN A 8 -2.89 -7.68 -2.98
N ILE A 9 -3.15 -6.38 -3.00
CA ILE A 9 -3.92 -5.66 -2.01
C ILE A 9 -5.39 -5.64 -2.41
N THR A 10 -6.27 -6.01 -1.49
CA THR A 10 -7.73 -5.87 -1.60
C THR A 10 -8.18 -4.82 -0.59
N MET A 11 -8.66 -3.70 -1.10
CA MET A 11 -9.15 -2.56 -0.33
C MET A 11 -10.67 -2.65 -0.23
N SER A 12 -11.20 -2.73 0.98
CA SER A 12 -12.64 -2.76 1.20
C SER A 12 -13.13 -1.33 1.41
N THR A 13 -13.58 -0.70 0.32
CA THR A 13 -14.16 0.65 0.38
C THR A 13 -15.70 0.59 0.43
N PRO A 14 -16.40 1.64 0.89
CA PRO A 14 -17.87 1.70 0.86
C PRO A 14 -18.46 1.60 -0.55
N MET A 15 -17.66 1.88 -1.58
CA MET A 15 -18.04 1.70 -2.98
C MET A 15 -17.86 0.25 -3.49
N GLY A 16 -17.23 -0.63 -2.71
CA GLY A 16 -16.92 -2.01 -3.06
C GLY A 16 -15.47 -2.42 -2.75
N GLU A 17 -15.19 -3.71 -2.93
CA GLU A 17 -13.82 -4.24 -2.88
C GLU A 17 -13.05 -3.87 -4.15
N ARG A 18 -11.90 -3.22 -3.99
CA ARG A 18 -11.00 -2.87 -5.09
C ARG A 18 -9.70 -3.62 -4.95
N LYS A 19 -9.23 -4.23 -6.04
CA LYS A 19 -7.94 -4.94 -6.08
C LYS A 19 -6.86 -4.01 -6.63
N ALA A 20 -5.71 -4.04 -5.97
CA ALA A 20 -4.51 -3.31 -6.30
C ALA A 20 -3.31 -4.26 -6.26
N THR A 21 -2.33 -4.01 -7.11
CA THR A 21 -1.02 -4.67 -7.09
C THR A 21 0.00 -3.70 -6.53
N LEU A 22 0.70 -4.10 -5.48
CA LEU A 22 1.74 -3.32 -4.83
C LEU A 22 3.07 -4.04 -5.00
N SER A 23 4.04 -3.38 -5.63
CA SER A 23 5.41 -3.87 -5.74
C SER A 23 6.25 -3.16 -4.68
N LEU A 24 6.75 -3.89 -3.69
CA LEU A 24 7.59 -3.36 -2.62
C LEU A 24 9.02 -3.86 -2.73
N LYS A 25 9.95 -2.97 -2.42
CA LYS A 25 11.38 -3.23 -2.31
C LYS A 25 11.94 -2.46 -1.12
N SER A 26 12.38 -3.21 -0.13
CA SER A 26 13.09 -2.70 1.04
C SER A 26 14.58 -2.54 0.73
N ALA A 27 15.14 -1.41 1.13
CA ALA A 27 16.57 -1.11 1.04
C ALA A 27 17.01 -0.51 2.38
N GLY A 28 17.70 -1.31 3.20
CA GLY A 28 18.29 -0.82 4.45
C GLY A 28 17.30 -0.23 5.48
N GLY A 29 16.02 -0.65 5.47
CA GLY A 29 14.97 -0.15 6.36
C GLY A 29 13.99 0.85 5.72
N ALA A 30 14.33 1.37 4.53
CA ALA A 30 13.38 2.15 3.72
C ALA A 30 12.60 1.22 2.78
N LEU A 31 11.31 1.50 2.61
CA LEU A 31 10.45 0.86 1.61
C LEU A 31 10.32 1.78 0.39
N THR A 32 10.57 1.19 -0.78
CA THR A 32 10.38 1.82 -2.09
C THR A 32 9.53 0.91 -2.95
N GLY A 33 8.84 1.43 -3.94
CA GLY A 33 7.86 0.62 -4.66
C GLY A 33 6.87 1.40 -5.49
N THR A 34 6.00 0.64 -6.14
CA THR A 34 4.94 1.15 -7.00
C THR A 34 3.64 0.44 -6.68
N GLN A 35 2.56 1.21 -6.53
CA GLN A 35 1.23 0.69 -6.33
C GLN A 35 0.37 0.96 -7.56
N GLY A 36 -0.25 -0.08 -8.10
CA GLY A 36 -1.20 -0.03 -9.19
C GLY A 36 -2.60 -0.42 -8.74
N ALA A 37 -3.61 0.40 -9.02
CA ALA A 37 -5.03 0.12 -8.75
C ALA A 37 -5.89 0.70 -9.87
N ASP A 38 -6.86 -0.07 -10.39
CA ASP A 38 -7.86 0.40 -11.36
C ASP A 38 -7.26 1.18 -12.57
N GLY A 39 -6.11 0.74 -13.10
CA GLY A 39 -5.42 1.39 -14.22
C GLY A 39 -4.62 2.65 -13.87
N ASN A 40 -4.59 3.05 -12.60
CA ASN A 40 -3.68 4.08 -12.09
C ASN A 40 -2.53 3.42 -11.35
N SER A 41 -1.30 3.81 -11.71
CA SER A 41 -0.09 3.44 -10.97
C SER A 41 0.53 4.70 -10.37
N GLY A 42 0.99 4.62 -9.13
CA GLY A 42 1.81 5.66 -8.52
C GLY A 42 2.97 5.09 -7.72
N ASP A 43 4.02 5.88 -7.63
CA ASP A 43 5.20 5.56 -6.84
C ASP A 43 4.92 5.80 -5.36
N ILE A 44 5.34 4.85 -4.53
CA ILE A 44 5.28 5.04 -3.09
C ILE A 44 6.48 5.89 -2.65
N PHE A 45 6.27 6.71 -1.63
CA PHE A 45 7.28 7.53 -0.99
C PHE A 45 7.15 7.43 0.53
N ASP A 46 8.20 7.83 1.25
CA ASP A 46 8.21 7.81 2.72
C ASP A 46 7.87 6.42 3.29
N GLY A 47 8.35 5.38 2.60
CA GLY A 47 8.16 4.00 3.00
C GLY A 47 9.15 3.61 4.10
N THR A 48 8.64 2.98 5.16
CA THR A 48 9.42 2.46 6.28
C THR A 48 9.01 1.02 6.58
N VAL A 49 9.99 0.17 6.81
CA VAL A 49 9.77 -1.22 7.26
C VAL A 49 10.51 -1.47 8.56
N ASN A 50 9.78 -1.95 9.56
CA ASN A 50 10.29 -2.32 10.88
C ASN A 50 9.88 -3.76 11.20
N GLY A 51 10.68 -4.73 10.77
CA GLY A 51 10.38 -6.14 10.95
C GLY A 51 9.15 -6.56 10.16
N ASP A 52 8.01 -6.64 10.85
CA ASP A 52 6.71 -7.00 10.29
C ASP A 52 5.86 -5.76 9.95
N ASP A 53 6.12 -4.63 10.59
CA ASP A 53 5.33 -3.41 10.40
C ASP A 53 5.84 -2.62 9.20
N VAL A 54 4.92 -2.24 8.33
CA VAL A 54 5.18 -1.56 7.06
C VAL A 54 4.29 -0.33 6.94
N ALA A 55 4.88 0.79 6.58
CA ALA A 55 4.14 2.01 6.32
C ALA A 55 4.69 2.66 5.07
N TRP A 56 3.81 3.10 4.17
CA TRP A 56 4.22 3.85 2.99
C TRP A 56 3.13 4.83 2.60
N LYS A 57 3.51 5.87 1.87
CA LYS A 57 2.57 6.85 1.32
C LYS A 57 2.65 6.84 -0.19
N ILE A 58 1.59 7.22 -0.87
CA ILE A 58 1.54 7.38 -2.31
C ILE A 58 0.79 8.65 -2.63
N SER A 59 1.31 9.44 -3.55
CA SER A 59 0.72 10.70 -3.97
C SER A 59 0.26 10.55 -5.41
N ILE A 60 -1.05 10.57 -5.58
CA ILE A 60 -1.66 10.63 -6.91
C ILE A 60 -1.72 12.12 -7.25
N THR A 61 -0.99 12.58 -8.26
CA THR A 61 -0.91 14.00 -8.61
C THR A 61 -1.92 14.44 -9.67
N ASN A 62 -2.55 13.50 -10.38
CA ASN A 62 -3.50 13.79 -11.46
C ASN A 62 -4.71 12.85 -11.41
N PRO A 63 -5.95 13.34 -11.65
CA PRO A 63 -6.35 14.74 -11.89
C PRO A 63 -6.60 15.57 -10.60
N MET A 64 -6.50 14.96 -9.41
CA MET A 64 -6.47 15.67 -8.13
C MET A 64 -5.28 15.16 -7.29
N PRO A 65 -4.50 16.06 -6.67
CA PRO A 65 -3.46 15.68 -5.72
C PRO A 65 -4.09 15.04 -4.48
N LEU A 66 -3.95 13.72 -4.34
CA LEU A 66 -4.40 12.96 -3.20
C LEU A 66 -3.23 12.16 -2.62
N THR A 67 -2.99 12.33 -1.33
CA THR A 67 -2.04 11.50 -0.59
C THR A 67 -2.80 10.35 0.05
N LEU A 68 -2.46 9.13 -0.34
CA LEU A 68 -2.90 7.94 0.36
C LEU A 68 -1.78 7.47 1.30
N ALA A 69 -2.13 7.27 2.56
CA ALA A 69 -1.22 6.73 3.58
C ALA A 69 -1.63 5.29 3.88
N PHE A 70 -0.72 4.36 3.71
CA PHE A 70 -0.92 2.95 4.00
C PHE A 70 -0.09 2.56 5.20
N THR A 71 -0.73 1.91 6.16
CA THR A 71 -0.07 1.32 7.32
C THR A 71 -0.56 -0.10 7.44
N GLY A 72 0.36 -1.06 7.41
CA GLY A 72 0.02 -2.46 7.51
C GLY A 72 1.06 -3.26 8.27
N LYS A 73 0.71 -4.50 8.54
CA LYS A 73 1.59 -5.49 9.14
C LYS A 73 1.64 -6.70 8.24
N VAL A 74 2.86 -7.11 7.88
CA VAL A 74 3.15 -8.32 7.13
C VAL A 74 3.28 -9.47 8.12
N SER A 75 2.54 -10.55 7.88
CA SER A 75 2.64 -11.79 8.63
C SER A 75 2.83 -12.93 7.64
N GLY A 76 4.09 -13.32 7.45
CA GLY A 76 4.49 -14.33 6.46
C GLY A 76 4.12 -13.88 5.04
N ASP A 77 3.08 -14.51 4.47
CA ASP A 77 2.61 -14.26 3.10
C ASP A 77 1.32 -13.43 3.03
N THR A 78 0.84 -12.93 4.17
CA THR A 78 -0.33 -12.05 4.26
C THR A 78 0.05 -10.69 4.82
N MET A 79 -0.71 -9.68 4.47
CA MET A 79 -0.58 -8.31 4.95
C MET A 79 -1.96 -7.82 5.36
N SER A 80 -2.05 -7.11 6.47
CA SER A 80 -3.32 -6.50 6.90
C SER A 80 -3.05 -5.11 7.42
N GLY A 81 -3.90 -4.16 7.07
CA GLY A 81 -3.67 -2.78 7.44
C GLY A 81 -4.84 -1.86 7.15
N GLU A 82 -4.54 -0.57 7.23
CA GLU A 82 -5.47 0.51 6.93
C GLU A 82 -4.85 1.48 5.92
N MET A 83 -5.67 1.90 4.97
CA MET A 83 -5.37 2.86 3.93
C MET A 83 -6.16 4.12 4.20
N GLY A 84 -5.48 5.20 4.60
CA GLY A 84 -6.03 6.55 4.63
C GLY A 84 -6.03 7.17 3.24
N ILE A 85 -7.21 7.51 2.71
CA ILE A 85 -7.37 8.23 1.44
C ILE A 85 -7.66 9.71 1.75
N GLY A 86 -6.67 10.47 2.19
CA GLY A 86 -6.80 11.91 2.46
C GLY A 86 -8.11 12.32 3.18
N PRO A 87 -8.85 13.33 2.69
CA PRO A 87 -10.11 13.79 3.31
C PRO A 87 -11.27 12.78 3.20
N MET A 88 -11.09 11.67 2.48
CA MET A 88 -12.11 10.66 2.20
C MET A 88 -12.24 9.61 3.31
N GLY A 89 -11.28 9.59 4.26
CA GLY A 89 -11.28 8.69 5.42
C GLY A 89 -10.24 7.56 5.32
N SER A 90 -10.18 6.73 6.35
CA SER A 90 -9.38 5.49 6.37
C SER A 90 -10.25 4.26 6.11
N PHE A 91 -9.71 3.33 5.34
CA PHE A 91 -10.38 2.09 4.98
C PHE A 91 -9.47 0.90 5.27
N PRO A 92 -10.00 -0.21 5.79
CA PRO A 92 -9.21 -1.42 5.98
C PRO A 92 -8.82 -2.00 4.62
N PHE A 93 -7.60 -2.51 4.54
CA PHE A 93 -7.14 -3.30 3.41
C PHE A 93 -6.50 -4.59 3.89
N THR A 94 -6.58 -5.60 3.03
CA THR A 94 -5.85 -6.85 3.17
C THR A 94 -4.92 -7.01 2.00
N GLY A 95 -3.82 -7.71 2.17
CA GLY A 95 -2.85 -8.00 1.13
C GLY A 95 -2.44 -9.46 1.22
N ALA A 96 -2.19 -10.06 0.07
CA ALA A 96 -1.60 -11.38 -0.03
C ALA A 96 -0.43 -11.31 -1.00
N ARG A 97 0.63 -12.08 -0.75
CA ARG A 97 1.75 -12.16 -1.67
C ARG A 97 1.27 -12.68 -3.04
N ALA A 98 1.73 -12.04 -4.12
CA ALA A 98 1.38 -12.41 -5.50
C ALA A 98 2.20 -13.61 -6.00
#